data_AF-A0A540VES8-F1
#
_entry.id   AF-A0A540VES8-F1
#
_cell.length_a   1.000
_cell.length_b   1.000
_cell.length_c   1.000
_cell.angle_alpha   90.00
_cell.angle_beta   90.00
_cell.angle_gamma   90.00
#
_symmetry.space_group_name_H-M   'P 1'
#
loop_
_entity.id
_entity.type
_entity.pdbx_description
1 polymer ?
#
loop_
_entity_poly.entity_id
_entity_poly.type
_entity_poly.pdbx_seq_one_letter_code
_entity_poly.pdbx_strand_id
1 'polypeptide(L)' 'MPSIVPYPTDSIPPMVFFGEAYWTEEKPVYPLLQQLATSHTYAELLTISDDAASVVAFMASHEPLATDGLEH' A
#
# COMPACT_ATOMS: atom_id res chain seq x y z
N MET A 1 -5.31 -6.42 24.09
CA MET A 1 -5.37 -7.25 22.87
C MET A 1 -5.55 -6.30 21.69
N PRO A 2 -4.69 -6.32 20.66
CA PRO A 2 -4.92 -5.48 19.49
C PRO A 2 -6.18 -5.99 18.76
N SER A 3 -7.13 -5.09 18.53
CA SER A 3 -8.37 -5.38 17.80
C SER A 3 -8.04 -5.45 16.31
N ILE A 4 -8.22 -6.61 15.68
CA ILE A 4 -8.13 -6.73 14.22
C ILE A 4 -9.43 -6.15 13.66
N VAL A 5 -9.36 -4.92 13.16
CA VAL A 5 -10.45 -4.28 12.44
C VAL A 5 -10.46 -4.88 11.03
N PRO A 6 -11.55 -5.52 10.57
CA PRO A 6 -11.62 -6.03 9.20
C PRO A 6 -11.63 -4.84 8.22
N TYR A 7 -10.82 -4.91 7.18
CA TYR A 7 -10.86 -3.95 6.09
C TYR A 7 -12.24 -4.01 5.40
N PRO A 8 -12.86 -2.87 5.08
CA PRO A 8 -14.07 -2.87 4.25
C PRO A 8 -13.75 -3.52 2.89
N THR A 9 -14.67 -4.35 2.39
CA THR A 9 -14.48 -5.24 1.23
C THR A 9 -14.13 -4.50 -0.07
N ASP A 10 -14.38 -3.18 -0.13
CA ASP A 10 -14.08 -2.30 -1.27
C ASP A 10 -12.80 -1.45 -1.10
N SER A 11 -11.98 -1.72 -0.07
CA SER A 11 -10.71 -1.01 0.14
C SER A 11 -9.53 -1.80 -0.40
N ILE A 12 -8.73 -1.15 -1.25
CA ILE A 12 -7.46 -1.69 -1.72
C ILE A 12 -6.38 -1.32 -0.69
N PRO A 13 -5.68 -2.28 -0.07
CA PRO A 13 -4.64 -1.96 0.91
C PRO A 13 -3.40 -1.37 0.23
N PRO A 14 -2.67 -0.47 0.90
CA PRO A 14 -1.36 -0.01 0.42
C PRO A 14 -0.37 -1.16 0.31
N MET A 15 0.35 -1.23 -0.81
CA MET A 15 1.42 -2.21 -1.05
C MET A 15 2.77 -1.53 -0.96
N VAL A 16 3.53 -1.89 0.09
CA VAL A 16 4.85 -1.32 0.37
C VAL A 16 5.94 -2.36 0.12
N PHE A 17 6.90 -2.01 -0.73
CA PHE A 17 8.09 -2.80 -1.03
C PHE A 17 9.29 -2.25 -0.24
N PHE A 18 9.91 -3.10 0.58
CA PHE A 18 11.08 -2.73 1.37
C PHE A 18 12.37 -3.29 0.74
N GLY A 19 13.38 -2.44 0.54
CA GLY A 19 14.60 -2.81 -0.18
C GLY A 19 14.58 -2.35 -1.64
N GLU A 20 14.76 -1.06 -1.89
CA GLU A 20 14.62 -0.43 -3.21
C GLU A 20 15.45 -1.15 -4.27
N ALA A 21 16.77 -1.23 -4.04
CA ALA A 21 17.70 -1.88 -4.96
C ALA A 21 17.35 -3.36 -5.21
N TYR A 22 16.81 -4.06 -4.22
CA TYR A 22 16.42 -5.46 -4.38
C TYR A 22 15.24 -5.62 -5.34
N TRP A 23 14.20 -4.77 -5.19
CA TRP A 23 12.97 -4.86 -5.98
C TRP A 23 13.01 -4.12 -7.31
N THR A 24 14.05 -3.33 -7.55
CA THR A 24 14.30 -2.63 -8.82
C THR A 24 15.43 -3.26 -9.63
N GLU A 25 16.48 -3.78 -9.00
CA GLU A 25 17.69 -4.28 -9.69
C GLU A 25 17.84 -5.80 -9.61
N GLU A 26 17.78 -6.40 -8.42
CA GLU A 26 18.00 -7.86 -8.26
C GLU A 26 16.78 -8.67 -8.74
N LYS A 27 15.59 -8.20 -8.42
CA LYS A 27 14.30 -8.75 -8.84
C LYS A 27 13.39 -7.61 -9.26
N PRO A 28 13.40 -7.20 -10.53
CA PRO A 28 12.70 -6.01 -11.05
C PRO A 28 11.18 -6.25 -11.15
N VAL A 29 10.55 -6.57 -10.03
CA VAL A 29 9.10 -6.76 -9.90
C VAL A 29 8.41 -5.41 -9.77
N TYR A 30 9.02 -4.48 -9.04
CA TYR A 30 8.42 -3.16 -8.79
C TYR A 30 8.20 -2.35 -10.08
N PRO A 31 9.17 -2.26 -11.03
CA PRO A 31 8.95 -1.56 -12.30
C PRO A 31 7.82 -2.18 -13.14
N LEU A 32 7.71 -3.51 -13.14
CA LEU A 32 6.63 -4.21 -13.85
C LEU A 32 5.26 -3.92 -13.23
N LEU A 33 5.16 -3.97 -11.91
CA LEU A 33 3.92 -3.62 -11.20
C LEU A 33 3.53 -2.17 -11.44
N GLN A 34 4.48 -1.25 -11.43
CA GLN A 34 4.23 0.17 -11.73
C GLN A 34 3.68 0.35 -13.14
N GLN A 35 4.23 -0.35 -14.14
CA GLN A 35 3.70 -0.32 -15.50
C GLN A 35 2.28 -0.86 -15.59
N LEU A 36 2.01 -2.02 -14.98
CA LEU A 36 0.68 -2.63 -14.94
C LEU A 36 -0.33 -1.75 -14.19
N ALA A 37 0.12 -1.03 -13.17
CA ALA A 37 -0.72 -0.18 -12.33
C ALA A 37 -1.13 1.14 -13.00
N THR A 38 -0.42 1.60 -14.05
CA THR A 38 -0.64 2.91 -14.71
C THR A 38 -2.12 3.24 -15.01
N SER A 39 -2.95 2.23 -15.26
CA SER A 39 -4.39 2.38 -15.57
C SER A 39 -5.33 2.10 -14.39
N HIS A 40 -4.80 1.96 -13.18
CA HIS A 40 -5.55 1.56 -12.00
C HIS A 40 -5.32 2.49 -10.81
N THR A 41 -6.37 2.70 -10.01
CA THR A 41 -6.34 3.51 -8.79
C THR A 41 -5.31 3.02 -7.77
N TYR A 42 -4.95 1.72 -7.79
CA TYR A 42 -3.95 1.19 -6.87
C TYR A 42 -2.50 1.59 -7.21
N ALA A 43 -2.25 2.28 -8.34
CA ALA A 43 -0.92 2.85 -8.63
C ALA A 43 -0.45 3.81 -7.54
N GLU A 44 -1.38 4.61 -7.00
CA GLU A 44 -1.11 5.57 -5.93
C GLU A 44 -0.87 4.88 -4.58
N LEU A 45 -1.22 3.60 -4.49
CA LEU A 45 -1.06 2.75 -3.31
C LEU A 45 0.20 1.88 -3.37
N LEU A 46 0.97 1.95 -4.45
CA LEU A 46 2.27 1.30 -4.57
C LEU A 46 3.37 2.25 -4.09
N THR A 47 4.20 1.78 -3.16
CA THR A 47 5.38 2.52 -2.72
C THR A 47 6.56 1.59 -2.50
N ILE A 48 7.76 2.12 -2.63
CA ILE A 48 9.02 1.43 -2.38
C ILE A 48 9.91 2.34 -1.53
N SER A 49 10.52 1.78 -0.49
CA SER A 49 11.39 2.54 0.41
C SER A 49 12.38 1.64 1.13
N ASP A 50 13.56 2.18 1.41
CA ASP A 50 14.58 1.55 2.27
C ASP A 50 14.49 2.00 3.73
N ASP A 51 13.62 2.96 4.04
CA ASP A 51 13.47 3.49 5.39
C ASP A 51 12.18 3.00 6.04
N ALA A 52 12.32 2.21 7.11
CA ALA A 52 11.19 1.65 7.83
C ALA A 52 10.29 2.73 8.44
N ALA A 53 10.85 3.88 8.85
CA ALA A 53 10.05 4.98 9.40
C ALA A 53 9.14 5.60 8.34
N SER A 54 9.65 5.79 7.12
CA SER A 54 8.89 6.25 5.95
C SER A 54 7.79 5.27 5.56
N VAL A 55 8.06 3.96 5.62
CA VAL A 55 7.04 2.91 5.41
C VAL A 55 5.92 3.00 6.43
N VAL A 56 6.26 3.10 7.72
CA VAL A 56 5.26 3.21 8.80
C VAL A 56 4.46 4.50 8.66
N ALA A 57 5.10 5.63 8.33
CA ALA A 57 4.41 6.89 8.07
C ALA A 57 3.45 6.80 6.88
N PHE A 58 3.84 6.13 5.79
CA PHE A 58 2.98 5.90 4.63
C PHE A 58 1.77 5.01 4.95
N MET A 59 1.99 3.92 5.70
CA MET A 59 0.90 3.04 6.14
C MET A 59 -0.06 3.77 7.09
N ALA A 60 0.44 4.63 7.97
CA ALA A 60 -0.38 5.42 8.89
C ALA A 60 -1.16 6.53 8.16
N SER A 61 -0.62 7.13 7.10
CA SER A 61 -1.32 8.16 6.32
C SER A 61 -2.38 7.58 5.38
N HIS A 62 -2.25 6.31 5.01
CA HIS A 62 -3.22 5.55 4.21
C HIS A 62 -4.10 4.67 5.09
N GLU A 63 -4.38 5.12 6.33
CA GLU A 63 -5.36 4.47 7.20
C GLU A 63 -6.62 4.18 6.37
N PRO A 64 -7.10 2.91 6.31
CA PRO A 64 -8.39 2.64 5.71
C PRO A 64 -9.38 3.45 6.52
N LEU A 65 -9.89 4.54 5.95
CA LEU A 65 -10.97 5.28 6.55
C LEU A 65 -12.07 4.25 6.79
N ALA A 66 -12.32 3.91 8.05
CA ALA A 66 -13.56 3.24 8.40
C ALA A 66 -14.64 4.19 7.88
N THR A 67 -15.36 3.78 6.83
CA THR A 67 -16.60 4.45 6.47
C THR A 67 -17.48 4.35 7.71
N ASP A 68 -17.54 5.43 8.46
CA ASP A 68 -18.48 5.56 9.57
C ASP A 68 -19.87 5.40 8.94
N GLY A 69 -20.53 4.31 9.31
CA GLY A 69 -21.89 3.90 8.95
C GLY A 69 -22.51 4.51 7.69
N LEU A 70 -22.42 3.79 6.57
CA LEU A 70 -23.55 3.80 5.61
C LEU A 70 -24.67 2.90 6.17
N GLU A 71 -25.31 3.38 7.23
CA GLU A 71 -26.67 2.98 7.57
C GLU A 71 -27.60 4.15 7.23
N HIS A 72 -28.29 4.06 6.09
CA HIS A 72 -29.59 4.68 5.91
C HIS A 72 -30.45 3.87 4.92
#